data_AF-A0A7Y4A4K9-F1
#
_entry.id   AF-A0A7Y4A4K9-F1
#
_cell.length_a   1.000
_cell.length_b   1.000
_cell.length_c   1.000
_cell.angle_alpha   90.00
_cell.angle_beta   90.00
_cell.angle_gamma   90.00
#
_symmetry.space_group_name_H-M   'P 1'
#
loop_
_entity.id
_entity.type
_entity.pdbx_description
1 polymer ?
#
loop_
_entity_poly.entity_id
_entity_poly.type
_entity_poly.pdbx_seq_one_letter_code
_entity_poly.pdbx_strand_id
1 'polypeptide(L)'
;MNQLQRFYQWVATSPSLFELHPPMVDFLNDTIPPLSDSLQYDGNPRLGFLYQYLCTHVIENTEYLKIELEEIQLNAACGRTLGAIDLILHNQQKQRFEHWEVAIKFYLLHNGIWYGPNAHDQLDKKLDRMLSHQLKMSHTDEFRNEHSQYESLTEQLLMQGRLYINPFSPEQVPNECLGYPLNPTQINGYWCYQSQWNLLEEPLYELEKPLWAIGREEFTTPIEKPDGRFVHAQTKSGQFWFVVPDSWPNK
;
A
#
# COMPACT_ATOMS: atom_id res chain seq x y z
N MET A 1 -15.31 14.21 8.90
CA MET A 1 -13.89 14.01 8.56
C MET A 1 -13.79 14.04 7.04
N ASN A 2 -12.94 14.87 6.46
CA ASN A 2 -12.78 14.91 5.00
C ASN A 2 -12.06 13.65 4.51
N GLN A 3 -11.99 13.46 3.19
CA GLN A 3 -11.36 12.28 2.57
C GLN A 3 -9.89 12.10 2.99
N LEU A 4 -9.13 13.19 3.04
CA LEU A 4 -7.70 13.17 3.37
C LEU A 4 -7.48 12.71 4.82
N GLN A 5 -8.27 13.24 5.75
CA GLN A 5 -8.23 12.85 7.16
C GLN A 5 -8.67 11.40 7.38
N ARG A 6 -9.67 10.92 6.64
CA ARG A 6 -10.06 9.50 6.66
C ARG A 6 -8.93 8.61 6.18
N PHE A 7 -8.23 9.03 5.13
CA PHE A 7 -7.10 8.25 4.62
C PHE A 7 -5.90 8.29 5.57
N TYR A 8 -5.58 9.44 6.14
CA TYR A 8 -4.58 9.57 7.20
C TYR A 8 -4.89 8.65 8.39
N GLN A 9 -6.12 8.66 8.89
CA GLN A 9 -6.55 7.79 9.97
C GLN A 9 -6.37 6.32 9.57
N TRP A 10 -6.75 5.96 8.34
CA TRP A 10 -6.56 4.61 7.82
C TRP A 10 -5.07 4.21 7.77
N VAL A 11 -4.15 5.10 7.40
CA VAL A 11 -2.71 4.84 7.43
C VAL A 11 -2.25 4.53 8.87
N ALA A 12 -2.69 5.31 9.84
CA ALA A 12 -2.31 5.14 11.24
C ALA A 12 -2.87 3.86 11.88
N THR A 13 -4.04 3.38 11.44
CA THR A 13 -4.75 2.28 12.12
C THR A 13 -4.91 1.00 11.31
N SER A 14 -4.36 0.93 10.10
CA SER A 14 -4.38 -0.30 9.31
C SER A 14 -3.09 -1.07 9.52
N PRO A 15 -3.14 -2.39 9.75
CA PRO A 15 -1.91 -3.16 9.83
C PRO A 15 -1.26 -3.28 8.45
N SER A 16 -0.01 -3.75 8.45
CA SER A 16 0.64 -4.22 7.23
C SER A 16 -0.08 -5.43 6.62
N LEU A 17 0.07 -5.61 5.30
CA LEU A 17 -0.28 -6.82 4.56
C LEU A 17 0.42 -8.07 5.11
N PHE A 18 1.54 -7.89 5.81
CA PHE A 18 2.33 -8.96 6.42
C PHE A 18 2.23 -8.89 7.94
N GLU A 19 2.41 -10.02 8.61
CA GLU A 19 2.62 -10.03 10.05
C GLU A 19 3.96 -9.35 10.38
N LEU A 20 4.04 -8.71 11.55
CA LEU A 20 5.20 -7.93 11.96
C LEU A 20 6.43 -8.80 12.24
N HIS A 21 7.26 -8.93 11.21
CA HIS A 21 8.59 -9.53 11.27
C HIS A 21 9.55 -8.64 10.47
N PRO A 22 10.79 -8.38 10.93
CA PRO A 22 11.71 -7.51 10.22
C PRO A 22 11.84 -7.89 8.73
N PRO A 23 11.76 -6.91 7.79
CA PRO A 23 11.73 -5.46 8.02
C PRO A 23 10.31 -4.86 8.13
N MET A 24 9.25 -5.67 8.25
CA MET A 24 7.86 -5.19 8.26
C MET A 24 7.54 -4.35 9.51
N VAL A 25 6.87 -3.21 9.31
CA VAL A 25 6.44 -2.28 10.36
C VAL A 25 4.99 -1.82 10.17
N ASP A 26 4.40 -1.31 11.25
CA ASP A 26 3.12 -0.58 11.25
C ASP A 26 3.12 0.50 12.35
N PHE A 27 2.01 1.21 12.48
CA PHE A 27 1.80 2.27 13.49
C PHE A 27 0.77 1.87 14.56
N LEU A 28 0.39 0.58 14.67
CA LEU A 28 -0.78 0.18 15.46
C LEU A 28 -0.59 0.36 16.97
N ASN A 29 0.64 0.49 17.43
CA ASN A 29 0.96 0.75 18.83
C ASN A 29 1.14 2.24 19.15
N ASP A 30 1.01 3.11 18.14
CA ASP A 30 1.23 4.54 18.27
C ASP A 30 -0.10 5.28 18.48
N THR A 31 -0.09 6.29 19.35
CA THR A 31 -1.22 7.19 19.53
C THR A 31 -1.04 8.39 18.61
N ILE A 32 -1.58 8.29 17.40
CA ILE A 32 -1.43 9.31 16.37
C ILE A 32 -2.58 10.34 16.49
N PRO A 33 -2.31 11.63 16.74
CA PRO A 33 -3.33 12.68 16.76
C PRO A 33 -4.00 12.85 15.38
N PRO A 34 -5.25 13.33 15.35
CA PRO A 34 -5.96 13.57 14.10
C PRO A 34 -5.30 14.66 13.25
N LEU A 35 -5.35 14.49 11.94
CA LEU A 35 -4.83 15.46 10.97
C LEU A 35 -5.63 16.78 10.98
N SER A 36 -4.93 17.90 10.89
CA SER A 36 -5.55 19.24 10.84
C SER A 36 -6.58 19.37 9.72
N ASP A 37 -7.71 20.02 10.01
CA ASP A 37 -8.76 20.35 9.02
C ASP A 37 -8.25 21.27 7.90
N SER A 38 -7.17 22.03 8.14
CA SER A 38 -6.61 22.98 7.18
C SER A 38 -5.66 22.36 6.16
N LEU A 39 -5.27 21.10 6.32
CA LEU A 39 -4.29 20.47 5.45
C LEU A 39 -4.92 20.17 4.08
N GLN A 40 -4.23 20.59 3.02
CA GLN A 40 -4.59 20.30 1.63
C GLN A 40 -3.45 19.54 0.96
N TYR A 41 -3.79 18.66 0.02
CA TYR A 41 -2.83 17.92 -0.79
C TYR A 41 -2.91 18.36 -2.24
N ASP A 42 -1.90 19.09 -2.70
CA ASP A 42 -1.79 19.61 -4.08
C ASP A 42 -0.75 18.86 -4.91
N GLY A 43 -0.30 17.69 -4.42
CA GLY A 43 0.73 16.87 -5.05
C GLY A 43 0.23 15.98 -6.18
N ASN A 44 1.00 14.94 -6.49
CA ASN A 44 0.69 14.01 -7.57
C ASN A 44 -0.58 13.19 -7.24
N PRO A 45 -1.60 13.15 -8.11
CA PRO A 45 -2.87 12.47 -7.81
C PRO A 45 -2.75 10.94 -7.79
N ARG A 46 -1.59 10.37 -8.16
CA ARG A 46 -1.37 8.93 -8.06
C ARG A 46 -1.39 8.51 -6.59
N LEU A 47 -2.18 7.48 -6.30
CA LEU A 47 -2.41 6.95 -4.95
C LEU A 47 -1.13 6.72 -4.13
N GLY A 48 -0.04 6.27 -4.76
CA GLY A 48 1.23 6.07 -4.06
C GLY A 48 1.83 7.35 -3.47
N PHE A 49 1.76 8.49 -4.18
CA PHE A 49 2.29 9.76 -3.68
C PHE A 49 1.41 10.34 -2.58
N LEU A 50 0.09 10.24 -2.74
CA LEU A 50 -0.84 10.62 -1.68
C LEU A 50 -0.61 9.77 -0.42
N TYR A 51 -0.41 8.46 -0.59
CA TYR A 51 -0.14 7.54 0.51
C TYR A 51 1.17 7.88 1.22
N GLN A 52 2.27 8.06 0.48
CA GLN A 52 3.56 8.45 1.06
C GLN A 52 3.46 9.78 1.82
N TYR A 53 2.81 10.78 1.24
CA TYR A 53 2.55 12.06 1.90
C TYR A 53 1.82 11.89 3.23
N LEU A 54 0.82 11.02 3.29
CA LEU A 54 0.09 10.73 4.52
C LEU A 54 0.93 9.93 5.52
N CYS A 55 1.76 8.99 5.06
CA CYS A 55 2.73 8.30 5.92
C CYS A 55 3.70 9.29 6.56
N THR A 56 4.25 10.24 5.81
CA THR A 56 5.10 11.33 6.33
C THR A 56 4.40 12.06 7.47
N HIS A 57 3.13 12.45 7.30
CA HIS A 57 2.39 13.13 8.37
C HIS A 57 2.14 12.24 9.59
N VAL A 58 1.89 10.93 9.41
CA VAL A 58 1.77 10.01 10.54
C VAL A 58 3.10 9.92 11.30
N ILE A 59 4.21 9.85 10.58
CA ILE A 59 5.56 9.78 11.14
C ILE A 59 5.93 11.07 11.89
N GLU A 60 5.62 12.25 11.33
CA GLU A 60 5.82 13.54 12.02
C GLU A 60 5.03 13.64 13.33
N ASN A 61 3.90 12.93 13.41
CA ASN A 61 3.06 12.86 14.60
C ASN A 61 3.37 11.64 15.49
N THR A 62 4.44 10.90 15.21
CA THR A 62 4.93 9.78 16.02
C THR A 62 6.10 10.26 16.88
N GLU A 63 5.93 10.30 18.22
CA GLU A 63 6.82 10.99 19.15
C GLU A 63 8.31 10.60 19.06
N TYR A 64 8.62 9.33 18.77
CA TYR A 64 10.00 8.82 18.74
C TYR A 64 10.63 8.76 17.35
N LEU A 65 9.91 9.14 16.30
CA LEU A 65 10.41 9.17 14.94
C LEU A 65 10.65 10.62 14.51
N LYS A 66 11.82 10.88 13.95
CA LYS A 66 12.15 12.15 13.33
C LYS A 66 12.53 11.92 11.87
N ILE A 67 11.89 12.63 10.97
CA ILE A 67 12.26 12.62 9.55
C ILE A 67 13.56 13.41 9.39
N GLU A 68 14.57 12.79 8.78
CA GLU A 68 15.85 13.41 8.48
C GLU A 68 15.95 13.76 6.99
N LEU A 69 15.46 12.87 6.11
CA LEU A 69 15.39 13.08 4.67
C LEU A 69 14.15 12.40 4.08
N GLU A 70 13.66 12.92 2.96
CA GLU A 70 12.53 12.39 2.18
C GLU A 70 12.79 12.48 0.67
N GLU A 71 12.19 11.57 -0.09
CA GLU A 71 12.20 11.56 -1.58
C GLU A 71 13.61 11.68 -2.20
N ILE A 72 14.59 10.94 -1.67
CA ILE A 72 15.99 11.04 -2.10
C ILE A 72 16.20 10.28 -3.41
N GLN A 73 16.38 11.00 -4.52
CA GLN A 73 16.69 10.38 -5.80
C GLN A 73 18.18 10.02 -5.90
N LEU A 74 18.47 8.73 -6.15
CA LEU A 74 19.84 8.26 -6.36
C LEU A 74 20.16 8.12 -7.85
N ASN A 75 21.31 8.67 -8.25
CA ASN A 75 21.79 8.59 -9.63
C ASN A 75 23.21 8.00 -9.66
N ALA A 76 23.46 7.09 -10.60
CA ALA A 76 24.79 6.58 -10.87
C ALA A 76 25.68 7.71 -11.40
N ALA A 77 27.01 7.53 -11.32
CA ALA A 77 27.99 8.49 -11.84
C ALA A 77 27.80 8.82 -13.34
N CYS A 78 27.18 7.92 -14.12
CA CYS A 78 26.83 8.16 -15.52
C CYS A 78 25.54 8.99 -15.74
N GLY A 79 24.90 9.47 -14.67
CA GLY A 79 23.65 10.24 -14.71
C GLY A 79 22.38 9.39 -14.80
N ARG A 80 22.48 8.06 -14.81
CA ARG A 80 21.32 7.16 -14.79
C ARG A 80 20.70 7.10 -13.41
N THR A 81 19.40 7.33 -13.29
CA THR A 81 18.66 7.12 -12.04
C THR A 81 18.65 5.64 -11.66
N LEU A 82 19.12 5.36 -10.45
CA LEU A 82 19.13 4.03 -9.84
C LEU A 82 17.80 3.72 -9.15
N GLY A 83 17.22 4.73 -8.50
CA GLY A 83 15.97 4.64 -7.77
C GLY A 83 15.77 5.87 -6.90
N ALA A 84 14.83 5.78 -5.96
CA ALA A 84 14.60 6.82 -4.97
C ALA A 84 14.26 6.17 -3.64
N ILE A 85 14.86 6.68 -2.55
CA ILE A 85 14.55 6.31 -1.18
C ILE A 85 13.38 7.16 -0.71
N ASP A 86 12.36 6.53 -0.13
CA ASP A 86 11.19 7.26 0.34
C ASP A 86 11.55 8.14 1.56
N LEU A 87 12.17 7.54 2.60
CA LEU A 87 12.40 8.21 3.89
C LEU A 87 13.67 7.71 4.60
N ILE A 88 14.41 8.64 5.20
CA ILE A 88 15.43 8.36 6.23
C ILE A 88 14.95 8.97 7.54
N LEU A 89 14.81 8.12 8.57
CA LEU A 89 14.30 8.51 9.87
C LEU A 89 15.36 8.33 10.95
N HIS A 90 15.30 9.13 12.01
CA HIS A 90 15.96 8.85 13.27
C HIS A 90 14.93 8.30 14.27
N ASN A 91 15.08 7.01 14.61
CA ASN A 91 14.32 6.40 15.69
C ASN A 91 15.01 6.73 17.02
N GLN A 92 14.48 7.73 17.71
CA GLN A 92 15.03 8.23 18.96
C GLN A 92 14.85 7.24 20.12
N GLN A 93 13.85 6.36 20.08
CA GLN A 93 13.71 5.32 21.09
C GLN A 93 14.82 4.26 20.98
N LYS A 94 15.15 3.86 19.75
CA LYS A 94 16.19 2.86 19.47
C LYS A 94 17.58 3.46 19.26
N GLN A 95 17.69 4.79 19.26
CA GLN A 95 18.92 5.56 19.03
C GLN A 95 19.65 5.13 17.74
N ARG A 96 18.90 5.02 16.64
CA ARG A 96 19.43 4.59 15.34
C ARG A 96 18.72 5.26 14.17
N PHE A 97 19.39 5.33 13.04
CA PHE A 97 18.76 5.72 11.79
C PHE A 97 18.09 4.52 11.12
N GLU A 98 16.96 4.78 10.45
CA GLU A 98 16.16 3.80 9.76
C GLU A 98 15.88 4.26 8.32
N HIS A 99 16.06 3.36 7.37
CA HIS A 99 15.65 3.56 5.98
C HIS A 99 14.26 2.96 5.83
N TRP A 100 13.28 3.81 5.53
CA TRP A 100 11.90 3.43 5.37
C TRP A 100 11.49 3.48 3.91
N GLU A 101 10.82 2.41 3.47
CA GLU A 101 10.08 2.38 2.22
C GLU A 101 8.59 2.15 2.52
N VAL A 102 7.71 2.82 1.77
CA VAL A 102 6.26 2.77 1.99
C VAL A 102 5.51 2.35 0.74
N ALA A 103 4.55 1.43 0.87
CA ALA A 103 3.75 0.97 -0.26
C ALA A 103 2.31 0.64 0.12
N ILE A 104 1.35 1.19 -0.64
CA ILE A 104 -0.04 0.75 -0.60
C ILE A 104 -0.37 -0.14 -1.81
N LYS A 105 -0.94 -1.33 -1.58
CA LYS A 105 -1.20 -2.32 -2.62
C LYS A 105 -2.52 -3.09 -2.47
N PHE A 106 -3.07 -3.49 -3.61
CA PHE A 106 -4.34 -4.22 -3.69
C PHE A 106 -4.15 -5.43 -4.60
N TYR A 107 -4.25 -6.62 -4.03
CA TYR A 107 -3.96 -7.88 -4.74
C TYR A 107 -5.13 -8.85 -4.69
N LEU A 108 -5.45 -9.45 -5.83
CA LEU A 108 -6.50 -10.42 -6.07
C LEU A 108 -5.87 -11.81 -6.17
N LEU A 109 -6.33 -12.75 -5.37
CA LEU A 109 -5.87 -14.14 -5.41
C LEU A 109 -6.40 -14.82 -6.67
N HIS A 110 -5.50 -15.42 -7.46
CA HIS A 110 -5.86 -16.29 -8.57
C HIS A 110 -4.82 -17.39 -8.74
N ASN A 111 -5.26 -18.66 -8.66
CA ASN A 111 -4.41 -19.84 -8.78
C ASN A 111 -3.19 -19.80 -7.83
N GLY A 112 -3.40 -19.40 -6.59
CA GLY A 112 -2.35 -19.30 -5.55
C GLY A 112 -1.42 -18.09 -5.69
N ILE A 113 -1.64 -17.19 -6.65
CA ILE A 113 -0.82 -15.99 -6.88
C ILE A 113 -1.65 -14.73 -6.61
N TRP A 114 -1.02 -13.75 -5.95
CA TRP A 114 -1.61 -12.47 -5.61
C TRP A 114 -1.31 -11.42 -6.69
N TYR A 115 -2.26 -11.19 -7.59
CA TYR A 115 -2.14 -10.27 -8.74
C TYR A 115 -2.75 -8.91 -8.47
N GLY A 116 -2.11 -7.85 -8.95
CA GLY A 116 -2.76 -6.55 -9.01
C GLY A 116 -3.90 -6.55 -10.04
N PRO A 117 -4.81 -5.56 -9.98
CA PRO A 117 -5.81 -5.40 -11.04
C PRO A 117 -5.17 -5.25 -12.43
N ASN A 118 -3.94 -4.71 -12.48
CA ASN A 118 -3.03 -4.90 -13.60
C ASN A 118 -2.14 -6.12 -13.32
N ALA A 119 -2.34 -7.22 -14.04
CA ALA A 119 -1.73 -8.53 -13.75
C ALA A 119 -0.18 -8.59 -13.83
N HIS A 120 0.44 -7.55 -14.37
CA HIS A 120 1.90 -7.38 -14.35
C HIS A 120 2.43 -7.05 -12.94
N ASP A 121 1.61 -6.45 -12.07
CA ASP A 121 1.90 -6.25 -10.65
C ASP A 121 1.55 -7.53 -9.90
N GLN A 122 2.50 -8.11 -9.18
CA GLN A 122 2.30 -9.33 -8.39
C GLN A 122 2.96 -9.13 -7.03
N LEU A 123 2.32 -9.60 -5.96
CA LEU A 123 2.79 -9.37 -4.60
C LEU A 123 4.18 -9.93 -4.35
N ASP A 124 4.46 -11.13 -4.86
CA ASP A 124 5.77 -11.79 -4.76
C ASP A 124 6.87 -10.96 -5.44
N LYS A 125 6.65 -10.53 -6.70
CA LYS A 125 7.60 -9.70 -7.44
C LYS A 125 7.80 -8.34 -6.80
N LYS A 126 6.72 -7.74 -6.27
CA LYS A 126 6.80 -6.46 -5.58
C LYS A 126 7.59 -6.62 -4.28
N LEU A 127 7.28 -7.62 -3.47
CA LEU A 127 7.96 -7.89 -2.21
C LEU A 127 9.46 -8.17 -2.44
N ASP A 128 9.78 -9.06 -3.37
CA ASP A 128 11.18 -9.37 -3.72
C ASP A 128 11.95 -8.11 -4.11
N ARG A 129 11.39 -7.26 -4.97
CA ARG A 129 12.00 -5.98 -5.35
C ARG A 129 12.16 -5.02 -4.17
N MET A 130 11.19 -4.98 -3.25
CA MET A 130 11.33 -4.13 -2.05
C MET A 130 12.51 -4.60 -1.20
N LEU A 131 12.61 -5.90 -0.96
CA LEU A 131 13.62 -6.48 -0.07
C LEU A 131 15.03 -6.51 -0.69
N SER A 132 15.14 -6.89 -1.97
CA SER A 132 16.43 -7.10 -2.63
C SER A 132 17.03 -5.85 -3.26
N HIS A 133 16.19 -4.83 -3.54
CA HIS A 133 16.62 -3.63 -4.25
C HIS A 133 16.27 -2.35 -3.52
N GLN A 134 14.98 -2.04 -3.30
CA GLN A 134 14.59 -0.74 -2.76
C GLN A 134 15.18 -0.50 -1.37
N LEU A 135 14.94 -1.40 -0.41
CA LEU A 135 15.50 -1.28 0.93
C LEU A 135 17.05 -1.31 0.94
N LYS A 136 17.68 -1.84 -0.12
CA LYS A 136 19.13 -1.88 -0.25
C LYS A 136 19.75 -0.58 -0.77
N MET A 137 18.94 0.38 -1.22
CA MET A 137 19.43 1.63 -1.81
C MET A 137 20.29 2.46 -0.84
N SER A 138 19.95 2.46 0.45
CA SER A 138 20.75 3.13 1.49
C SER A 138 22.16 2.53 1.68
N HIS A 139 22.41 1.33 1.17
CA HIS A 139 23.70 0.66 1.26
C HIS A 139 24.56 0.85 -0.01
N THR A 140 24.04 1.51 -1.04
CA THR A 140 24.79 1.85 -2.25
C THR A 140 25.94 2.82 -1.93
N ASP A 141 26.94 2.87 -2.81
CA ASP A 141 28.04 3.83 -2.65
C ASP A 141 27.55 5.25 -2.95
N GLU A 142 26.61 5.40 -3.90
CA GLU A 142 25.97 6.67 -4.24
C GLU A 142 25.33 7.31 -3.01
N PHE A 143 24.49 6.58 -2.27
CA PHE A 143 23.88 7.11 -1.05
C PHE A 143 24.92 7.41 0.04
N ARG A 144 25.86 6.49 0.29
CA ARG A 144 26.85 6.64 1.38
C ARG A 144 27.83 7.78 1.15
N ASN A 145 28.15 8.09 -0.10
CA ASN A 145 29.04 9.20 -0.46
C ASN A 145 28.34 10.56 -0.28
N GLU A 146 27.06 10.66 -0.64
CA GLU A 146 26.30 11.92 -0.52
C GLU A 146 25.76 12.16 0.90
N HIS A 147 25.54 11.09 1.66
CA HIS A 147 24.91 11.14 2.99
C HIS A 147 25.70 10.36 4.04
N SER A 148 27.01 10.57 4.10
CA SER A 148 27.93 9.84 4.99
C SER A 148 27.60 9.95 6.48
N GLN A 149 26.78 10.92 6.89
CA GLN A 149 26.33 11.06 8.28
C GLN A 149 25.32 9.98 8.72
N TYR A 150 24.65 9.28 7.79
CA TYR A 150 23.71 8.21 8.12
C TYR A 150 24.38 6.85 7.96
N GLU A 151 25.17 6.47 8.96
CA GLU A 151 25.81 5.16 9.01
C GLU A 151 24.88 4.09 9.61
N SER A 152 25.03 2.84 9.15
CA SER A 152 24.35 1.66 9.72
C SER A 152 22.81 1.75 9.77
N LEU A 153 22.20 2.27 8.71
CA LEU A 153 20.74 2.31 8.54
C LEU A 153 20.11 0.91 8.67
N THR A 154 19.05 0.80 9.46
CA THR A 154 18.21 -0.41 9.48
C THR A 154 17.01 -0.24 8.56
N GLU A 155 16.72 -1.25 7.77
CA GLU A 155 15.63 -1.26 6.78
C GLU A 155 14.27 -1.50 7.45
N GLN A 156 13.27 -0.69 7.10
CA GLN A 156 11.88 -0.81 7.52
C GLN A 156 10.96 -0.71 6.30
N LEU A 157 9.96 -1.58 6.22
CA LEU A 157 8.99 -1.64 5.14
C LEU A 157 7.57 -1.53 5.70
N LEU A 158 6.90 -0.41 5.39
CA LEU A 158 5.48 -0.26 5.62
C LEU A 158 4.73 -0.64 4.34
N MET A 159 4.14 -1.83 4.32
CA MET A 159 3.35 -2.28 3.17
C MET A 159 1.90 -2.54 3.60
N GLN A 160 1.00 -1.62 3.29
CA GLN A 160 -0.43 -1.69 3.65
C GLN A 160 -1.32 -1.93 2.43
N GLY A 161 -2.60 -2.21 2.65
CA GLY A 161 -3.60 -2.26 1.60
C GLY A 161 -4.64 -3.35 1.82
N ARG A 162 -4.97 -4.12 0.77
CA ARG A 162 -6.02 -5.13 0.87
C ARG A 162 -5.79 -6.33 -0.05
N LEU A 163 -6.10 -7.52 0.46
CA LEU A 163 -6.08 -8.78 -0.27
C LEU A 163 -7.51 -9.24 -0.56
N TYR A 164 -7.76 -9.67 -1.80
CA TYR A 164 -9.08 -9.99 -2.32
C TYR A 164 -9.16 -11.46 -2.73
N ILE A 165 -10.23 -12.14 -2.33
CA ILE A 165 -10.52 -13.52 -2.72
C ILE A 165 -11.80 -13.60 -3.56
N ASN A 166 -11.96 -14.65 -4.37
CA ASN A 166 -13.19 -14.84 -5.15
C ASN A 166 -14.18 -15.73 -4.39
N PRO A 167 -15.29 -15.20 -3.87
CA PRO A 167 -16.27 -16.01 -3.13
C PRO A 167 -17.03 -16.99 -4.04
N PHE A 168 -17.03 -16.77 -5.35
CA PHE A 168 -17.71 -17.62 -6.34
C PHE A 168 -16.77 -18.66 -6.98
N SER A 169 -15.49 -18.61 -6.66
CA SER A 169 -14.47 -19.55 -7.14
C SER A 169 -13.42 -19.74 -6.04
N PRO A 170 -13.83 -20.38 -4.91
CA PRO A 170 -12.97 -20.50 -3.75
C PRO A 170 -11.72 -21.32 -4.09
N GLU A 171 -10.59 -20.85 -3.61
CA GLU A 171 -9.30 -21.51 -3.72
C GLU A 171 -8.55 -21.48 -2.39
N GLN A 172 -7.48 -22.26 -2.28
CA GLN A 172 -6.65 -22.23 -1.08
C GLN A 172 -5.93 -20.88 -0.98
N VAL A 173 -6.22 -20.15 0.09
CA VAL A 173 -5.58 -18.86 0.37
C VAL A 173 -4.17 -19.11 0.93
N PRO A 174 -3.10 -18.62 0.27
CA PRO A 174 -1.75 -18.68 0.82
C PRO A 174 -1.68 -17.94 2.15
N ASN A 175 -0.95 -18.48 3.12
CA ASN A 175 -0.70 -17.84 4.42
C ASN A 175 0.60 -17.04 4.46
N GLU A 176 1.44 -17.12 3.42
CA GLU A 176 2.71 -16.43 3.32
C GLU A 176 3.02 -16.02 1.87
N CYS A 177 4.00 -15.14 1.72
CA CYS A 177 4.62 -14.80 0.44
C CYS A 177 6.13 -14.66 0.65
N LEU A 178 6.94 -15.43 -0.10
CA LEU A 178 8.41 -15.45 0.02
C LEU A 178 8.91 -15.70 1.46
N GLY A 179 8.21 -16.52 2.24
CA GLY A 179 8.55 -16.83 3.63
C GLY A 179 8.13 -15.75 4.65
N TYR A 180 7.44 -14.69 4.21
CA TYR A 180 6.84 -13.69 5.09
C TYR A 180 5.35 -14.02 5.31
N PRO A 181 4.90 -14.25 6.55
CA PRO A 181 3.50 -14.52 6.84
C PRO A 181 2.61 -13.33 6.44
N LEU A 182 1.53 -13.61 5.73
CA LEU A 182 0.49 -12.64 5.39
C LEU A 182 -0.37 -12.38 6.62
N ASN A 183 -0.77 -11.13 6.82
CA ASN A 183 -1.70 -10.79 7.88
C ASN A 183 -3.12 -11.19 7.46
N PRO A 184 -3.76 -12.18 8.12
CA PRO A 184 -5.08 -12.68 7.70
C PRO A 184 -6.18 -11.62 7.82
N THR A 185 -6.00 -10.60 8.68
CA THR A 185 -6.97 -9.49 8.79
C THR A 185 -7.04 -8.64 7.53
N GLN A 186 -6.02 -8.71 6.66
CA GLN A 186 -5.97 -7.96 5.40
C GLN A 186 -6.60 -8.71 4.22
N ILE A 187 -6.99 -9.97 4.43
CA ILE A 187 -7.77 -10.78 3.47
C ILE A 187 -9.26 -10.53 3.74
N ASN A 188 -9.73 -9.38 3.30
CA ASN A 188 -11.06 -8.87 3.64
C ASN A 188 -11.74 -8.14 2.45
N GLY A 189 -11.21 -8.31 1.24
CA GLY A 189 -11.82 -7.88 0.00
C GLY A 189 -12.37 -9.07 -0.81
N TYR A 190 -13.32 -8.81 -1.70
CA TYR A 190 -13.76 -9.79 -2.68
C TYR A 190 -13.46 -9.36 -4.11
N TRP A 191 -13.23 -10.32 -4.98
CA TRP A 191 -13.19 -10.04 -6.41
C TRP A 191 -14.03 -11.04 -7.20
N CYS A 192 -14.52 -10.63 -8.35
CA CYS A 192 -15.19 -11.53 -9.27
C CYS A 192 -14.94 -11.16 -10.73
N TYR A 193 -15.20 -12.12 -11.60
CA TYR A 193 -15.24 -11.89 -13.03
C TYR A 193 -16.51 -11.15 -13.46
N GLN A 194 -16.45 -10.44 -14.58
CA GLN A 194 -17.63 -9.83 -15.20
C GLN A 194 -18.74 -10.86 -15.49
N SER A 195 -18.39 -12.08 -15.88
CA SER A 195 -19.34 -13.19 -16.03
C SER A 195 -20.08 -13.56 -14.73
N GLN A 196 -19.47 -13.30 -13.56
CA GLN A 196 -20.03 -13.56 -12.24
C GLN A 196 -20.87 -12.38 -11.69
N TRP A 197 -21.04 -11.30 -12.46
CA TRP A 197 -21.76 -10.10 -12.02
C TRP A 197 -23.16 -10.38 -11.45
N ASN A 198 -23.91 -11.29 -12.07
CA ASN A 198 -25.27 -11.62 -11.64
C ASN A 198 -25.33 -12.39 -10.31
N LEU A 199 -24.19 -12.81 -9.75
CA LEU A 199 -24.08 -13.45 -8.44
C LEU A 199 -23.94 -12.43 -7.29
N LEU A 200 -23.74 -11.15 -7.60
CA LEU A 200 -23.67 -10.09 -6.61
C LEU A 200 -25.06 -9.86 -5.98
N GLU A 201 -25.13 -9.94 -4.67
CA GLU A 201 -26.38 -9.72 -3.91
C GLU A 201 -26.65 -8.23 -3.63
N GLU A 202 -25.60 -7.41 -3.64
CA GLU A 202 -25.68 -5.98 -3.36
C GLU A 202 -25.19 -5.14 -4.54
N PRO A 203 -25.80 -3.96 -4.78
CA PRO A 203 -25.29 -2.99 -5.74
C PRO A 203 -23.88 -2.53 -5.37
N LEU A 204 -23.03 -2.38 -6.39
CA LEU A 204 -21.68 -1.85 -6.25
C LEU A 204 -21.64 -0.36 -6.55
N TYR A 205 -20.78 0.36 -5.84
CA TYR A 205 -20.52 1.78 -6.03
C TYR A 205 -19.02 1.97 -6.28
N GLU A 206 -18.66 2.48 -7.46
CA GLU A 206 -17.27 2.62 -7.88
C GLU A 206 -16.48 3.53 -6.93
N LEU A 207 -15.22 3.16 -6.72
CA LEU A 207 -14.24 3.86 -5.91
C LEU A 207 -13.16 4.46 -6.80
N GLU A 208 -13.06 5.78 -6.76
CA GLU A 208 -11.90 6.47 -7.30
C GLU A 208 -10.64 6.14 -6.49
N LYS A 209 -9.47 6.29 -7.10
CA LYS A 209 -8.19 5.85 -6.51
C LYS A 209 -7.96 6.29 -5.06
N PRO A 210 -8.19 7.56 -4.66
CA PRO A 210 -8.01 7.98 -3.27
C PRO A 210 -8.93 7.27 -2.27
N LEU A 211 -10.05 6.71 -2.74
CA LEU A 211 -11.03 5.99 -1.93
C LEU A 211 -10.76 4.49 -1.89
N TRP A 212 -9.74 3.98 -2.58
CA TRP A 212 -9.47 2.54 -2.60
C TRP A 212 -9.16 1.97 -1.20
N ALA A 213 -8.50 2.75 -0.35
CA ALA A 213 -8.19 2.32 1.01
C ALA A 213 -9.39 2.46 1.96
N ILE A 214 -10.06 3.61 1.89
CA ILE A 214 -11.02 4.08 2.90
C ILE A 214 -12.48 3.93 2.53
N GLY A 215 -12.77 3.67 1.26
CA GLY A 215 -14.12 3.61 0.74
C GLY A 215 -14.82 4.96 0.66
N ARG A 216 -16.07 4.95 0.20
CA ARG A 216 -16.95 6.13 0.13
C ARG A 216 -17.99 6.14 1.25
N GLU A 217 -18.47 7.33 1.61
CA GLU A 217 -19.55 7.52 2.59
C GLU A 217 -20.89 7.84 1.91
N GLU A 218 -20.85 8.39 0.70
CA GLU A 218 -22.04 8.75 -0.06
C GLU A 218 -22.31 7.73 -1.18
N PHE A 219 -23.53 7.17 -1.19
CA PHE A 219 -23.94 6.09 -2.09
C PHE A 219 -25.10 6.54 -2.97
N THR A 220 -24.79 7.37 -3.96
CA THR A 220 -25.78 7.96 -4.88
C THR A 220 -26.18 6.98 -5.97
N THR A 221 -25.29 6.73 -6.93
CA THR A 221 -25.58 5.92 -8.12
C THR A 221 -24.73 4.65 -8.12
N PRO A 222 -25.34 3.46 -8.07
CA PRO A 222 -24.61 2.22 -8.24
C PRO A 222 -24.13 2.09 -9.70
N ILE A 223 -23.05 1.36 -9.91
CA ILE A 223 -22.55 1.08 -11.26
C ILE A 223 -23.31 -0.07 -11.91
N GLU A 224 -23.38 -0.04 -13.23
CA GLU A 224 -23.78 -1.19 -14.03
C GLU A 224 -22.60 -2.16 -14.23
N LYS A 225 -22.90 -3.34 -14.77
CA LYS A 225 -21.89 -4.34 -15.11
C LYS A 225 -20.78 -3.71 -15.97
N PRO A 226 -19.52 -3.69 -15.52
CA PRO A 226 -18.45 -3.11 -16.30
C PRO A 226 -18.16 -3.95 -17.54
N ASP A 227 -17.77 -3.27 -18.61
CA ASP A 227 -17.36 -3.89 -19.88
C ASP A 227 -15.87 -3.65 -20.13
N GLY A 228 -15.11 -4.73 -20.32
CA GLY A 228 -13.71 -4.68 -20.78
C GLY A 228 -12.66 -4.10 -19.82
N ARG A 229 -13.04 -3.43 -18.72
CA ARG A 229 -12.13 -2.87 -17.70
C ARG A 229 -12.35 -3.49 -16.31
N PHE A 230 -11.32 -3.41 -15.47
CA PHE A 230 -11.52 -3.65 -14.04
C PHE A 230 -12.16 -2.43 -13.36
N VAL A 231 -12.92 -2.69 -12.30
CA VAL A 231 -13.50 -1.65 -11.43
C VAL A 231 -13.20 -2.02 -9.99
N HIS A 232 -12.77 -1.03 -9.20
CA HIS A 232 -12.76 -1.14 -7.75
C HIS A 232 -14.03 -0.46 -7.23
N ALA A 233 -14.77 -1.13 -6.36
CA ALA A 233 -16.05 -0.67 -5.86
C ALA A 233 -16.27 -1.12 -4.42
N GLN A 234 -17.35 -0.66 -3.81
CA GLN A 234 -17.84 -1.20 -2.55
C GLN A 234 -19.35 -1.34 -2.56
N THR A 235 -19.86 -2.23 -1.70
CA THR A 235 -21.28 -2.29 -1.36
C THR A 235 -21.64 -1.21 -0.33
N LYS A 236 -22.94 -0.98 -0.12
CA LYS A 236 -23.42 -0.13 0.99
C LYS A 236 -23.09 -0.70 2.37
N SER A 237 -23.03 -2.03 2.48
CA SER A 237 -22.59 -2.73 3.70
C SER A 237 -21.10 -2.57 4.01
N GLY A 238 -20.30 -1.98 3.11
CA GLY A 238 -18.88 -1.70 3.32
C GLY A 238 -17.93 -2.80 2.80
N GLN A 239 -18.43 -3.79 2.08
CA GLN A 239 -17.60 -4.81 1.45
C GLN A 239 -16.92 -4.24 0.20
N PHE A 240 -15.59 -4.33 0.15
CA PHE A 240 -14.80 -3.92 -1.02
C PHE A 240 -14.80 -5.02 -2.08
N TRP A 241 -14.94 -4.60 -3.33
CA TRP A 241 -15.03 -5.46 -4.49
C TRP A 241 -14.11 -5.00 -5.62
N PHE A 242 -13.38 -5.94 -6.22
CA PHE A 242 -12.91 -5.79 -7.60
C PHE A 242 -13.79 -6.58 -8.56
N VAL A 243 -14.20 -5.97 -9.67
CA VAL A 243 -14.78 -6.70 -10.80
C VAL A 243 -13.79 -6.62 -11.95
N VAL A 244 -13.32 -7.77 -12.43
CA VAL A 244 -12.30 -7.85 -13.49
C VAL A 244 -12.86 -8.47 -14.77
N PRO A 245 -12.31 -8.14 -15.96
CA PRO A 245 -12.71 -8.79 -17.21
C PRO A 245 -12.48 -10.30 -17.16
N ASP A 246 -13.29 -11.08 -17.89
CA ASP A 246 -13.15 -12.55 -17.97
C ASP A 246 -11.79 -13.00 -18.54
N SER A 247 -11.07 -12.11 -19.20
CA SER A 247 -9.72 -12.34 -19.73
C SER A 247 -8.59 -12.15 -18.70
N TRP A 248 -8.88 -11.58 -17.53
CA TRP A 248 -7.88 -11.40 -16.47
C TRP A 248 -7.53 -12.77 -15.84
N PRO A 249 -6.25 -13.05 -15.50
CA PRO A 249 -5.09 -12.15 -15.54
C PRO A 249 -4.28 -12.19 -16.86
N ASN A 250 -4.73 -12.90 -17.90
CA ASN A 250 -3.92 -13.28 -19.07
C ASN A 250 -3.84 -12.23 -20.20
N LYS A 251 -4.09 -10.95 -19.91
CA LYS A 251 -4.03 -9.86 -20.91
C LYS A 251 -2.73 -9.06 -20.85
#